data_AF-A0A1J4VCN6-F1
#
_entry.id   AF-A0A1J4VCN6-F1
#
_cell.length_a   1.000
_cell.length_b   1.000
_cell.length_c   1.000
_cell.angle_alpha   90.00
_cell.angle_beta   90.00
_cell.angle_gamma   90.00
#
_symmetry.space_group_name_H-M   'P 1'
#
loop_
_entity.id
_entity.type
_entity.pdbx_description
1 polymer ?
#
loop_
_entity_poly.entity_id
_entity_poly.type
_entity_poly.pdbx_seq_one_letter_code
_entity_poly.pdbx_strand_id
1 'polypeptide(L)'
;MIFSAENAISSYLKLAPYSEWWTRSQPIRNTAEIQAHIKILPVKHPHLYQKLAQKAIELHLLGLSYAKIGKILGIDPKTVKKATKQNHLPML
;
A
#
# COMPACT_ATOMS: atom_id res chain seq x y z
N MET A 1 -9.30 27.11 -32.49
CA MET A 1 -9.97 26.51 -31.30
C MET A 1 -11.33 26.02 -31.79
N ILE A 2 -11.74 24.76 -31.74
CA ILE A 2 -11.23 23.51 -31.15
C ILE A 2 -11.63 22.41 -32.15
N PHE A 3 -10.68 21.57 -32.57
CA PHE A 3 -10.97 20.40 -33.40
C PHE A 3 -11.67 19.34 -32.55
N SER A 4 -12.75 18.79 -33.10
CA SER A 4 -13.64 17.80 -32.48
C SER A 4 -12.88 16.55 -32.00
N ALA A 5 -12.99 16.24 -30.71
CA ALA A 5 -12.35 15.10 -30.05
C ALA A 5 -13.04 13.75 -30.38
N GLU A 6 -14.14 13.78 -31.13
CA GLU A 6 -14.96 12.59 -31.42
C GLU A 6 -14.28 11.65 -32.42
N ASN A 7 -13.38 12.17 -33.28
CA ASN A 7 -12.69 11.36 -34.29
C ASN A 7 -11.41 10.67 -33.78
N ALA A 8 -10.94 11.01 -32.58
CA ALA A 8 -9.75 10.39 -32.01
C ALA A 8 -10.07 9.10 -31.24
N ILE A 9 -11.29 8.94 -30.70
CA ILE A 9 -11.63 7.81 -29.83
C ILE A 9 -11.86 6.53 -30.64
N SER A 10 -12.41 6.65 -31.86
CA SER A 10 -12.74 5.51 -32.73
C SER A 10 -11.51 4.75 -33.24
N SER A 11 -10.36 5.42 -33.39
CA SER A 11 -9.11 4.81 -33.87
C SER A 11 -8.36 4.03 -32.78
N TYR A 12 -8.53 4.37 -31.50
CA TYR A 12 -7.87 3.66 -30.39
C TYR A 12 -8.52 2.32 -30.02
N LEU A 13 -9.79 2.11 -30.37
CA LEU A 13 -10.55 0.90 -30.00
C LEU A 13 -10.22 -0.34 -30.86
N LYS A 14 -9.29 -0.24 -31.82
CA LYS A 14 -9.02 -1.33 -32.78
C LYS A 14 -7.74 -2.14 -32.53
N LEU A 15 -6.89 -1.79 -31.55
CA LEU A 15 -5.53 -2.34 -31.46
C LEU A 15 -5.00 -2.68 -30.05
N ALA A 16 -5.83 -3.11 -29.09
CA ALA A 16 -5.29 -3.61 -27.83
C ALA A 16 -6.01 -4.90 -27.36
N PRO A 17 -5.35 -6.07 -27.46
CA PRO A 17 -5.89 -7.32 -26.93
C PRO A 17 -5.77 -7.30 -25.39
N TYR A 18 -6.87 -7.63 -24.71
CA TYR A 18 -6.96 -8.17 -23.35
C TYR A 18 -5.68 -8.07 -22.49
N SER A 19 -5.44 -6.96 -21.79
CA SER A 19 -4.37 -6.93 -20.77
C SER A 19 -4.45 -5.78 -19.75
N GLU A 20 -5.61 -5.46 -19.14
CA GLU A 20 -5.63 -4.39 -18.12
C GLU A 20 -6.73 -4.59 -17.06
N TRP A 21 -6.64 -5.68 -16.31
CA TRP A 21 -7.53 -6.00 -15.19
C TRP A 21 -7.42 -5.07 -13.96
N TRP A 22 -6.77 -3.91 -14.08
CA TRP A 22 -6.79 -2.86 -13.06
C TRP A 22 -6.81 -1.49 -13.73
N THR A 23 -7.94 -1.11 -14.31
CA THR A 23 -8.21 0.32 -14.48
C THR A 23 -8.31 0.91 -13.07
N ARG A 24 -7.20 1.49 -12.62
CA ARG A 24 -7.04 2.21 -11.36
C ARG A 24 -8.23 3.15 -11.19
N SER A 25 -9.12 2.87 -10.23
CA SER A 25 -10.34 3.65 -10.01
C SER A 25 -9.97 5.09 -9.71
N GLN A 26 -10.26 5.99 -10.66
CA GLN A 26 -10.12 7.42 -10.43
C GLN A 26 -11.23 7.87 -9.48
N PRO A 27 -10.94 8.81 -8.56
CA PRO A 27 -11.98 9.41 -7.71
C PRO A 27 -13.10 10.00 -8.58
N ILE A 28 -14.35 9.76 -8.22
CA ILE A 28 -15.51 10.34 -8.91
C ILE A 28 -15.53 11.84 -8.58
N ARG A 29 -15.21 12.69 -9.56
CA ARG A 29 -15.10 14.15 -9.39
C ARG A 29 -16.37 14.92 -9.79
N ASN A 30 -17.56 14.34 -9.61
CA ASN A 30 -18.82 15.03 -9.93
C ASN A 30 -19.91 14.80 -8.87
N THR A 31 -21.06 15.42 -9.09
CA THR A 31 -22.32 15.55 -8.30
C THR A 31 -22.72 14.39 -7.37
N ALA A 32 -22.18 13.18 -7.55
CA ALA A 32 -22.37 12.02 -6.68
C ALA A 32 -21.27 11.82 -5.62
N GLU A 33 -20.33 12.77 -5.44
CA GLU A 33 -19.32 12.69 -4.38
C GLU A 33 -20.00 12.82 -2.99
N ILE A 34 -20.04 11.72 -2.26
CA ILE A 34 -20.55 11.68 -0.89
C ILE A 34 -19.37 11.93 0.05
N GLN A 35 -19.41 13.03 0.81
CA GLN A 35 -18.42 13.28 1.87
C GLN A 35 -18.60 12.29 3.03
N ALA A 36 -18.01 11.12 2.89
CA ALA A 36 -17.98 10.12 3.95
C ALA A 36 -16.94 10.51 5.01
N HIS A 37 -17.42 10.90 6.19
CA HIS A 37 -16.56 11.12 7.35
C HIS A 37 -16.25 9.77 8.00
N ILE A 38 -15.20 9.11 7.52
CA ILE A 38 -14.77 7.82 8.06
C ILE A 38 -14.02 8.05 9.36
N LYS A 39 -14.64 7.67 10.48
CA LYS A 39 -13.96 7.63 11.78
C LYS A 39 -13.03 6.42 11.82
N ILE A 40 -11.75 6.64 11.57
CA ILE A 40 -10.72 5.62 11.84
C ILE A 40 -10.55 5.55 13.36
N LEU A 41 -11.20 4.58 13.98
CA LEU A 41 -11.08 4.36 15.42
C LEU A 41 -9.66 3.87 15.74
N PRO A 42 -9.02 4.39 16.81
CA PRO A 42 -7.74 3.87 17.24
C PRO A 42 -7.88 2.39 17.62
N VAL A 43 -7.01 1.56 17.06
CA VAL A 43 -6.98 0.12 17.37
C VAL A 43 -6.65 -0.03 18.85
N LYS A 44 -7.59 -0.53 19.67
CA LYS A 44 -7.44 -0.68 21.13
C LYS A 44 -6.18 -1.45 21.52
N HIS A 45 -5.78 -2.44 20.71
CA HIS A 45 -4.55 -3.21 20.93
C HIS A 45 -3.82 -3.42 19.60
N PRO A 46 -2.72 -2.68 19.35
CA PRO A 46 -1.94 -2.90 18.13
C PRO A 46 -1.38 -4.32 18.13
N HIS A 47 -1.36 -4.94 16.95
CA HIS A 47 -0.82 -6.28 16.79
C HIS A 47 0.66 -6.31 17.18
N LEU A 48 1.16 -7.47 17.64
CA LEU A 48 2.53 -7.61 18.13
C LEU A 48 3.59 -7.15 17.12
N TYR A 49 3.38 -7.43 15.83
CA TYR A 49 4.30 -6.99 14.77
C TYR A 49 4.34 -5.46 14.59
N GLN A 50 3.25 -4.74 14.91
CA GLN A 50 3.21 -3.28 14.86
C GLN A 50 3.98 -2.69 16.04
N LYS A 51 3.85 -3.30 17.22
CA LYS A 51 4.58 -2.87 18.42
C LYS A 51 6.10 -3.02 18.26
N LEU A 52 6.55 -4.08 17.59
CA LEU A 52 7.96 -4.41 17.42
C LEU A 52 8.55 -3.94 16.09
N ALA A 53 7.75 -3.28 15.26
CA ALA A 53 8.10 -2.80 13.92
C ALA A 53 9.41 -2.02 13.88
N GLN A 54 9.44 -0.93 14.65
CA GLN A 54 10.56 0.00 14.67
C GLN A 54 11.87 -0.70 15.04
N LYS A 55 11.85 -1.48 16.12
CA LYS A 55 13.01 -2.25 16.60
C LYS A 55 13.45 -3.31 15.60
N ALA A 56 12.50 -4.01 14.97
CA ALA A 56 12.80 -5.03 13.95
C ALA A 56 13.45 -4.41 12.70
N ILE A 57 13.01 -3.21 12.30
CA ILE A 57 13.60 -2.46 11.18
C ILE A 57 15.02 -2.02 11.51
N GLU A 58 15.24 -1.40 12.68
CA GLU A 58 16.57 -0.96 13.11
C GLU A 58 17.57 -2.11 13.09
N LEU A 59 17.21 -3.26 13.66
CA LEU A 59 18.07 -4.44 13.64
C LEU A 59 18.29 -4.98 12.22
N HIS A 60 17.28 -4.92 11.36
CA HIS A 60 17.43 -5.34 9.97
C HIS A 60 18.37 -4.41 9.19
N LEU A 61 18.29 -3.09 9.41
CA LEU A 61 19.18 -2.10 8.81
C LEU A 61 20.63 -2.25 9.28
N LEU A 62 20.83 -2.75 10.51
CA LEU A 62 22.16 -3.17 11.01
C LEU A 62 22.67 -4.49 10.37
N GLY A 63 21.94 -5.05 9.41
CA GLY A 63 22.34 -6.25 8.68
C GLY A 63 22.00 -7.57 9.38
N LEU A 64 21.20 -7.55 10.46
CA LEU A 64 20.79 -8.79 11.10
C LEU A 64 19.77 -9.56 10.26
N SER A 65 19.92 -10.89 10.23
CA SER A 65 18.95 -11.78 9.60
C SER A 65 17.66 -11.86 10.40
N TYR A 66 16.52 -12.09 9.73
CA TYR A 66 15.22 -12.22 10.38
C TYR A 66 15.18 -13.29 11.47
N ALA A 67 15.93 -14.39 11.30
CA ALA A 67 16.05 -15.44 12.31
C ALA A 67 16.74 -14.93 13.58
N LYS A 68 17.81 -14.14 13.44
CA LYS A 68 18.54 -13.57 14.59
C LYS A 68 17.72 -12.49 15.29
N ILE A 69 17.01 -11.65 14.52
CA ILE A 69 16.08 -10.65 15.06
C ILE A 69 14.94 -11.33 15.82
N GLY A 70 14.38 -12.42 15.29
CA GLY A 70 13.32 -13.17 15.98
C GLY A 70 13.77 -13.71 17.33
N LYS A 71 15.01 -14.22 17.42
CA LYS A 71 15.61 -14.65 18.69
C LYS A 71 15.78 -13.48 19.67
N ILE A 72 16.26 -12.32 19.21
CA ILE A 72 16.47 -11.13 20.04
C ILE A 72 15.15 -10.58 20.59
N LEU A 73 14.12 -10.55 19.75
CA LEU A 73 12.81 -9.97 20.06
C LEU A 73 11.83 -10.98 20.66
N GLY A 74 12.21 -12.25 20.79
CA GLY A 74 11.34 -13.32 21.30
C GLY A 74 10.13 -13.62 20.42
N ILE A 75 10.24 -13.44 19.09
CA ILE A 75 9.14 -13.63 18.14
C ILE A 75 9.54 -14.49 16.95
N ASP A 76 8.54 -15.10 16.30
CA ASP A 76 8.76 -15.92 15.12
C ASP A 76 9.36 -15.08 13.95
N PRO A 77 10.33 -15.60 13.19
CA PRO A 77 10.93 -14.88 12.05
C PRO A 77 9.92 -14.40 10.99
N LYS A 78 8.76 -15.07 10.83
CA LYS A 78 7.68 -14.60 9.95
C LYS A 78 7.02 -13.33 10.49
N THR A 79 6.92 -13.21 11.81
CA THR A 79 6.44 -11.99 12.49
C THR A 79 7.41 -10.84 12.26
N VAL A 80 8.72 -11.10 12.33
CA VAL A 80 9.76 -10.13 11.98
C VAL A 80 9.63 -9.69 10.53
N LYS A 81 9.53 -10.62 9.58
CA LYS A 81 9.36 -10.32 8.15
C LYS A 81 8.11 -9.48 7.88
N LYS A 82 7.02 -9.74 8.61
CA LYS A 82 5.78 -8.95 8.53
C LYS A 82 5.99 -7.55 9.09
N ALA A 83 6.67 -7.44 10.23
CA ALA A 83 7.00 -6.18 10.88
C ALA A 83 7.87 -5.28 10.00
N THR A 84 8.87 -5.82 9.31
CA THR A 84 9.74 -5.05 8.41
C THR A 84 9.07 -4.72 7.06
N LYS A 85 8.19 -5.59 6.55
CA LYS A 85 7.53 -5.39 5.24
C LYS A 85 6.33 -4.44 5.29
N GLN A 86 5.51 -4.49 6.35
CA GLN A 86 4.24 -3.74 6.40
C GLN A 86 4.38 -2.32 6.94
N ASN A 87 5.47 -2.01 7.63
CA ASN A 87 5.78 -0.65 8.03
C ASN A 87 6.60 -0.01 6.91
N HIS A 88 5.91 0.39 5.85
CA HIS A 88 6.36 1.52 5.03
C HIS A 88 6.64 2.64 6.04
N LEU A 89 7.90 3.00 6.22
CA LEU A 89 8.25 4.25 6.90
C LEU A 89 7.84 5.39 5.97
N PRO A 90 7.15 6.45 6.43
CA PRO A 90 7.35 7.74 5.78
C PRO A 90 8.85 8.02 5.89
N MET A 91 9.52 8.13 4.74
CA MET A 91 10.92 8.57 4.74
C MET A 91 11.00 9.92 5.47
N LEU A 92 12.06 10.07 6.24
CA LEU A 92 12.49 11.28 6.94
C LEU A 92 12.27 12.55 6.10
#